data_AF-A0A965ZBN6-F1
#
_entry.id   AF-A0A965ZBN6-F1
#
_cell.length_a   1.000
_cell.length_b   1.000
_cell.length_c   1.000
_cell.angle_alpha   90.00
_cell.angle_beta   90.00
_cell.angle_gamma   90.00
#
_symmetry.space_group_name_H-M   'P 1'
#
loop_
_entity.id
_entity.type
_entity.pdbx_description
1 polymer ?
#
loop_
_entity_poly.entity_id
_entity_poly.type
_entity_poly.pdbx_seq_one_letter_code
_entity_poly.pdbx_strand_id
1 'polypeptide(L)' 'ALTASYAGFVNGDTPLSLTTSPTLSTTATPASSVAGSSYPITASGAVNANYTISYVPGALTVTPASLTITADNQTKVYGA' A
#
# COMPACT_ATOMS: atom_id res chain seq x y z
N ALA A 1 8.65 -1.51 0.59
CA ALA A 1 8.30 -1.80 1.99
C ALA A 1 7.22 -0.82 2.44
N LEU A 2 6.32 -1.23 3.33
CA LEU A 2 5.31 -0.33 3.91
C LEU A 2 5.99 0.65 4.88
N THR A 3 5.44 1.87 5.01
CA THR A 3 5.95 2.92 5.90
C THR A 3 4.84 3.44 6.82
N ALA A 4 5.23 3.88 8.01
CA ALA A 4 4.33 4.49 9.00
C ALA A 4 4.66 5.97 9.18
N SER A 5 3.63 6.78 9.43
CA SER A 5 3.77 8.15 9.89
C SER A 5 3.38 8.24 11.36
N TYR A 6 4.06 9.10 12.12
CA TYR A 6 3.88 9.25 13.56
C TYR A 6 3.53 10.70 13.88
N ALA A 7 2.66 10.89 14.86
CA ALA A 7 2.28 12.19 15.39
C ALA A 7 2.15 12.10 16.91
N GLY A 8 2.39 13.21 17.60
CA GLY A 8 2.24 13.31 19.06
C GLY A 8 3.48 12.98 19.89
N PHE A 9 4.64 12.71 19.27
CA PHE A 9 5.91 12.67 20.01
C PHE A 9 6.22 14.04 20.62
N VAL A 10 6.74 14.03 21.84
CA VAL A 10 7.13 15.23 22.60
C VAL A 10 8.58 15.12 23.05
N ASN A 11 9.15 16.19 23.61
CA ASN A 11 10.52 16.19 24.17
C ASN A 11 11.63 15.77 23.18
N GLY A 12 11.40 15.94 21.87
CA GLY A 12 12.35 15.51 20.84
C GLY A 12 12.33 14.00 20.57
N ASP A 13 11.34 13.27 21.07
CA ASP A 13 11.17 11.86 20.76
C ASP A 13 10.94 11.63 19.26
N THR A 14 11.43 10.47 18.80
CA THR A 14 11.34 10.04 17.41
C THR A 14 10.81 8.60 17.37
N PRO A 15 10.51 8.03 16.19
CA PRO A 15 10.16 6.62 16.08
C PRO A 15 11.21 5.66 16.67
N LEU A 16 12.48 6.09 16.75
CA LEU A 16 13.56 5.33 17.39
C LEU A 16 13.49 5.33 18.93
N SER A 17 12.71 6.24 19.53
CA SER A 17 12.45 6.25 20.97
C SER A 17 11.48 5.14 21.41
N LEU A 18 10.79 4.47 20.48
CA LEU A 18 9.90 3.36 20.80
C LEU A 18 10.70 2.14 21.28
N THR A 19 10.24 1.50 22.35
CA THR A 19 10.84 0.24 22.83
C THR A 19 10.69 -0.87 21.80
N THR A 20 9.59 -0.85 21.06
CA THR A 20 9.34 -1.75 19.92
C THR A 20 8.67 -0.96 18.81
N SER A 21 9.24 -1.01 17.61
CA SER A 21 8.65 -0.42 16.41
C SER A 21 7.38 -1.16 15.99
N PRO A 22 6.39 -0.48 15.39
CA PRO A 22 5.21 -1.14 14.85
C PRO A 22 5.58 -2.07 13.69
N THR A 23 4.79 -3.13 13.55
CA THR A 23 4.75 -3.94 12.34
C THR A 23 3.60 -3.48 11.47
N LEU A 24 3.86 -3.35 10.16
CA LEU A 24 2.85 -3.02 9.16
C LEU A 24 2.57 -4.26 8.32
N SER A 25 1.30 -4.53 8.06
CA SER A 25 0.87 -5.66 7.24
C SER A 25 -0.25 -5.26 6.29
N THR A 26 -0.32 -5.95 5.16
CA THR A 26 -1.42 -5.88 4.21
C THR A 26 -1.68 -7.26 3.63
N THR A 27 -2.91 -7.52 3.22
CA THR A 27 -3.28 -8.74 2.50
C THR A 27 -2.95 -8.66 1.01
N ALA A 28 -2.52 -7.49 0.51
CA ALA A 28 -2.11 -7.34 -0.87
C ALA A 28 -0.87 -8.18 -1.20
N THR A 29 -0.90 -8.82 -2.36
CA THR A 29 0.21 -9.58 -2.93
C THR A 29 0.56 -9.02 -4.30
N PRO A 30 1.68 -9.43 -4.93
CA PRO A 30 1.99 -9.03 -6.31
C PRO A 30 0.90 -9.40 -7.33
N ALA A 31 0.03 -10.38 -7.03
CA ALA A 31 -1.08 -10.81 -7.89
C ALA A 31 -2.44 -10.20 -7.51
N SER A 32 -2.48 -9.30 -6.52
CA SER A 32 -3.71 -8.64 -6.09
C SER A 32 -4.36 -7.87 -7.24
N SER A 33 -5.65 -8.15 -7.47
CA SER A 33 -6.39 -7.52 -8.57
C SER A 33 -6.71 -6.05 -8.30
N VAL A 34 -6.84 -5.27 -9.38
CA VAL A 34 -7.35 -3.89 -9.32
C VAL A 34 -8.79 -3.86 -8.78
N ALA A 35 -9.64 -4.81 -9.20
CA ALA A 35 -11.04 -4.89 -8.78
C ALA A 35 -11.20 -5.18 -7.27
N GLY A 36 -10.19 -5.79 -6.65
CA GLY A 36 -10.15 -6.02 -5.20
C GLY A 36 -9.62 -4.84 -4.38
N SER A 37 -9.33 -3.70 -5.01
CA SER A 37 -8.83 -2.50 -4.32
C SER A 37 -9.96 -1.77 -3.56
N SER A 38 -9.72 -1.17 -2.39
CA SER A 38 -8.45 -1.03 -1.67
C SER A 38 -8.12 -2.21 -0.74
N TYR A 39 -6.83 -2.49 -0.57
CA TYR A 39 -6.34 -3.46 0.41
C TYR A 39 -5.96 -2.74 1.71
N PRO A 40 -6.44 -3.17 2.89
CA PRO A 40 -6.12 -2.52 4.14
C PRO A 40 -4.62 -2.67 4.47
N ILE A 41 -4.04 -1.61 5.02
CA ILE A 41 -2.75 -1.64 5.70
C ILE A 41 -3.02 -1.47 7.19
N THR A 42 -2.63 -2.45 8.00
CA THR A 42 -2.80 -2.40 9.45
C THR A 42 -1.45 -2.25 10.15
N ALA A 43 -1.45 -1.51 11.25
CA ALA A 43 -0.30 -1.33 12.13
C ALA A 43 -0.58 -1.98 13.48
N SER A 44 0.43 -2.62 14.07
CA SER A 44 0.28 -3.25 15.38
C SER A 44 1.63 -3.44 16.08
N GLY A 45 1.59 -3.80 17.37
CA GLY A 45 2.76 -4.32 18.10
C GLY A 45 3.81 -3.31 18.53
N ALA A 46 3.59 -2.01 18.31
CA ALA A 46 4.45 -0.99 18.89
C ALA A 46 4.30 -0.94 20.42
N VAL A 47 5.42 -0.74 21.11
CA VAL A 47 5.47 -0.67 22.58
C VAL A 47 6.31 0.53 23.01
N ASN A 48 5.77 1.32 23.94
CA ASN A 48 6.51 2.33 24.68
C ASN A 48 5.76 2.63 25.99
N ALA A 49 6.49 2.79 27.09
CA ALA A 49 5.90 3.02 28.42
C ALA A 49 5.30 4.43 28.62
N ASN A 50 5.74 5.41 27.83
CA ASN A 50 5.37 6.83 27.97
C ASN A 50 4.21 7.24 27.06
N TYR A 51 3.78 6.37 26.13
CA TYR A 51 2.76 6.70 25.13
C TYR A 51 1.63 5.68 25.13
N THR A 52 0.38 6.17 25.11
CA THR A 52 -0.77 5.35 24.70
C THR A 52 -0.82 5.31 23.19
N ILE A 53 -0.62 4.14 22.59
CA ILE A 53 -0.47 3.99 21.14
C ILE A 53 -1.83 3.67 20.52
N SER A 54 -2.27 4.50 19.58
CA SER A 54 -3.44 4.26 18.75
C SER A 54 -3.01 3.97 17.31
N TYR A 55 -3.65 2.99 16.68
CA TYR A 55 -3.35 2.59 15.30
C TYR A 55 -4.48 3.04 14.38
N VAL A 56 -4.12 3.80 13.36
CA VAL A 56 -5.05 4.19 12.30
C VAL A 56 -4.71 3.37 11.05
N PRO A 57 -5.67 2.59 10.50
CA PRO A 57 -5.42 1.82 9.30
C PRO A 57 -5.22 2.72 8.08
N GLY A 58 -4.31 2.31 7.20
CA GLY A 58 -4.13 2.87 5.86
C GLY A 58 -4.76 2.00 4.78
N ALA A 59 -4.61 2.41 3.52
CA ALA A 59 -5.11 1.67 2.37
C ALA A 59 -4.06 1.65 1.25
N LEU A 60 -3.85 0.48 0.66
CA LEU A 60 -3.09 0.28 -0.56
C LEU A 60 -4.05 0.25 -1.75
N THR A 61 -3.87 1.18 -2.67
CA THR A 61 -4.60 1.21 -3.95
C THR A 61 -3.77 0.51 -5.03
N VAL A 62 -4.39 -0.41 -5.76
CA VAL A 62 -3.77 -1.06 -6.92
C VAL A 62 -4.33 -0.40 -8.17
N THR A 63 -3.46 0.18 -8.99
CA THR A 63 -3.85 0.86 -10.22
C THR A 63 -3.71 -0.06 -11.43
N PRO A 64 -4.56 0.07 -12.46
CA PRO A 64 -4.40 -0.68 -13.70
C PRO A 64 -3.02 -0.49 -14.33
N ALA A 65 -2.46 -1.57 -14.87
CA ALA A 65 -1.32 -1.50 -15.76
C ALA A 65 -1.79 -1.13 -17.17
N SER A 66 -0.98 -0.35 -17.90
CA SER A 66 -1.27 -0.01 -19.29
C SER A 66 -1.10 -1.24 -20.18
N LEU A 67 -2.12 -1.54 -20.98
CA LEU A 67 -2.09 -2.57 -22.02
C LEU A 67 -2.55 -1.97 -23.34
N THR A 68 -1.71 -2.09 -24.37
CA THR A 68 -2.03 -1.61 -25.73
C THR A 68 -2.36 -2.81 -26.61
N ILE A 69 -3.52 -2.79 -27.26
CA ILE A 69 -3.92 -3.77 -28.27
C ILE A 69 -3.96 -3.04 -29.62
N THR A 70 -3.15 -3.49 -30.57
CA THR A 70 -3.08 -2.94 -31.92
C THR A 70 -3.66 -3.96 -32.89
N ALA A 71 -4.63 -3.53 -33.71
CA ALA A 71 -5.14 -4.38 -34.78
C ALA A 71 -4.13 -4.47 -35.92
N ASP A 72 -3.95 -5.67 -36.47
CA ASP A 72 -3.08 -5.86 -37.62
C ASP A 72 -3.69 -5.21 -38.86
N ASN A 73 -2.85 -4.57 -39.67
CA ASN A 73 -3.28 -3.97 -40.92
C ASN A 73 -3.60 -5.07 -41.94
N GLN A 74 -4.85 -5.12 -42.38
CA GLN A 74 -5.31 -6.07 -43.39
C GLN A 74 -5.50 -5.37 -44.74
N THR A 75 -5.23 -6.08 -45.83
CA THR A 75 -5.50 -5.61 -47.19
C THR A 75 -6.34 -6.63 -47.94
N LYS A 76 -7.12 -6.15 -48.91
CA LYS A 76 -7.93 -6.97 -49.78
C LYS A 76 -7.96 -6.35 -51.17
N VAL A 77 -7.90 -7.19 -52.20
CA VAL A 77 -8.09 -6.76 -53.59
C VAL A 77 -9.57 -6.44 -53.82
N TYR A 78 -9.87 -5.33 -54.48
CA TYR A 78 -11.26 -4.96 -54.83
C TYR A 78 -11.94 -6.12 -55.59
N GLY A 79 -13.05 -6.61 -55.05
CA GLY A 79 -13.83 -7.70 -55.64
C GLY A 79 -13.39 -9.13 -55.29
N ALA A 80 -12.35 -9.33 -54.48
CA ALA A 80 -12.08 -10.63 -53.83
C ALA A 80 -13.05 -10.87 -52.66
#